data_AF-A0A842Q410-F1
#
_entry.id   AF-A0A842Q410-F1
#
_cell.length_a   1.000
_cell.length_b   1.000
_cell.length_c   1.000
_cell.angle_alpha   90.00
_cell.angle_beta   90.00
_cell.angle_gamma   90.00
#
_symmetry.space_group_name_H-M   'P 1'
#
loop_
_entity.id
_entity.type
_entity.pdbx_description
1 polymer ?
#
loop_
_entity_poly.entity_id
_entity_poly.type
_entity_poly.pdbx_seq_one_letter_code
_entity_poly.pdbx_strand_id
1 'polypeptide(L)'
;AHYTSQLLITMVNKSLQEGQNTGPLLKRIKKGNPLYAQQLSILSSLPGIGDKLAVRMLKKFQTPQRALNASVADLARIPGFGTARAEKVRKILDNPHNERIELTQRTLLDDDLSSLNNTEK
;
A
#
# COMPACT_ATOMS: atom_id res chain seq x y z
N ALA A 1 -29.09 -10.79 -18.48
CA ALA A 1 -28.97 -9.35 -18.76
C ALA A 1 -30.30 -8.64 -19.07
N HIS A 2 -31.33 -9.34 -19.58
CA HIS A 2 -32.61 -8.71 -19.96
C HIS A 2 -33.38 -8.06 -18.81
N TYR A 3 -33.38 -8.69 -17.63
CA TYR A 3 -34.13 -8.20 -16.48
C TYR A 3 -33.54 -6.90 -15.91
N THR A 4 -32.21 -6.81 -15.84
CA THR A 4 -31.50 -5.62 -15.37
C THR A 4 -31.68 -4.44 -16.32
N SER A 5 -31.76 -4.67 -17.64
CA SER A 5 -31.99 -3.60 -18.61
C SER A 5 -33.42 -3.08 -18.55
N GLN A 6 -34.43 -3.95 -18.41
CA GLN A 6 -35.82 -3.51 -18.19
C GLN A 6 -35.96 -2.70 -16.90
N LEU A 7 -35.32 -3.13 -15.82
CA LEU A 7 -35.35 -2.43 -14.54
C LEU A 7 -34.70 -1.03 -14.63
N LEU A 8 -33.57 -0.90 -15.33
CA LEU A 8 -32.93 0.40 -15.54
C LEU A 8 -33.83 1.36 -16.33
N ILE A 9 -34.48 0.86 -17.38
CA ILE A 9 -35.40 1.67 -18.21
C ILE A 9 -36.59 2.16 -17.38
N THR A 10 -37.20 1.29 -16.56
CA THR A 10 -38.34 1.68 -15.72
C THR A 10 -37.95 2.69 -14.65
N MET A 11 -36.78 2.54 -14.02
CA MET A 11 -36.24 3.50 -13.06
C MET A 11 -36.01 4.88 -13.67
N VAL A 12 -35.39 4.94 -14.86
CA VAL A 12 -35.12 6.21 -15.57
C VAL A 12 -36.43 6.90 -15.94
N ASN A 13 -37.38 6.19 -16.55
CA ASN A 13 -38.67 6.75 -16.95
C ASN A 13 -39.44 7.32 -15.75
N LYS A 14 -39.40 6.62 -14.60
CA LYS A 14 -40.03 7.09 -13.37
C LYS A 14 -39.36 8.35 -12.82
N SER A 15 -38.02 8.39 -12.80
CA SER A 15 -37.27 9.56 -12.30
C SER A 15 -37.49 10.84 -13.13
N LEU A 16 -37.70 10.71 -14.44
CA LEU A 16 -38.02 11.81 -15.34
C LEU A 16 -39.44 12.36 -15.14
N GLN A 17 -40.41 11.48 -14.87
CA GLN A 17 -41.81 11.87 -14.62
C GLN A 17 -41.98 12.63 -13.30
N GLU A 18 -41.22 12.25 -12.27
CA GLU A 18 -41.29 12.86 -10.94
C GLU A 18 -40.55 14.22 -10.87
N GLY A 19 -40.06 14.75 -11.99
CA GLY A 19 -39.41 16.06 -12.06
C GLY A 19 -38.09 16.14 -11.31
N GLN A 20 -37.55 15.00 -10.85
CA GLN A 20 -36.26 14.91 -10.17
C GLN A 20 -35.11 14.94 -11.17
N ASN A 21 -35.09 15.97 -12.02
CA ASN A 21 -33.94 16.34 -12.84
C ASN A 21 -32.89 17.05 -11.98
N THR A 22 -32.52 16.46 -10.85
CA THR A 22 -31.22 16.74 -10.26
C THR A 22 -30.23 16.05 -11.18
N GLY A 23 -29.72 16.78 -12.18
CA GLY A 23 -28.62 16.33 -13.03
C GLY A 23 -27.50 15.73 -12.19
N PRO A 24 -26.59 14.95 -12.81
CA PRO A 24 -25.60 14.16 -12.07
C PRO A 24 -24.96 15.05 -11.02
N LEU A 25 -25.14 14.68 -9.75
CA LEU A 25 -24.47 15.38 -8.65
C LEU A 25 -22.98 15.20 -8.91
N LEU A 26 -22.36 16.24 -9.46
CA LEU A 26 -20.92 16.37 -9.55
C LEU A 26 -20.43 16.53 -8.11
N LYS A 27 -20.43 15.43 -7.37
CA LYS A 27 -19.81 15.33 -6.07
C LYS A 27 -18.33 15.46 -6.36
N ARG A 28 -17.83 16.69 -6.27
CA ARG A 28 -16.40 16.99 -6.35
C ARG A 28 -15.70 16.01 -5.43
N ILE A 29 -14.98 15.05 -6.02
CA ILE A 29 -14.16 14.13 -5.27
C ILE A 29 -13.10 15.03 -4.63
N LYS A 30 -13.31 15.38 -3.36
CA LYS A 30 -12.28 16.04 -2.57
C LYS A 30 -11.16 15.01 -2.50
N LYS A 31 -10.14 15.15 -3.36
CA LYS A 31 -8.86 14.49 -3.14
C LYS A 31 -8.45 14.93 -1.74
N GLY A 32 -8.64 14.04 -0.76
CA GLY A 32 -8.18 14.26 0.60
C GLY A 32 -6.68 14.56 0.58
N ASN A 33 -6.15 15.04 1.70
CA ASN A 33 -4.76 15.45 1.80
C ASN A 33 -3.83 14.33 1.25
N PRO A 34 -3.24 14.48 0.04
CA PRO A 34 -2.59 13.38 -0.66
C PRO A 34 -1.36 12.91 0.13
N LEU A 35 -0.75 13.82 0.89
CA LEU A 35 0.39 13.53 1.75
C LEU A 35 0.01 12.56 2.87
N TYR A 36 -1.12 12.76 3.55
CA TYR A 36 -1.54 11.86 4.63
C TYR A 36 -1.93 10.48 4.10
N ALA A 37 -2.62 10.43 2.96
CA ALA A 37 -2.95 9.18 2.30
C ALA A 37 -1.69 8.40 1.89
N GLN A 38 -0.66 9.12 1.41
CA GLN A 38 0.61 8.52 1.04
C GLN A 38 1.42 8.07 2.25
N GLN A 39 1.45 8.86 3.34
CA GLN A 39 2.04 8.44 4.62
C GLN A 39 1.40 7.16 5.16
N LEU A 40 0.06 7.06 5.06
CA LEU A 40 -0.67 5.87 5.49
C LEU A 40 -0.31 4.66 4.63
N SER A 41 -0.27 4.85 3.30
CA SER A 41 0.10 3.81 2.33
C SER A 41 1.53 3.28 2.55
N ILE A 42 2.48 4.19 2.81
CA ILE A 42 3.87 3.81 3.11
C ILE A 42 3.94 2.96 4.39
N LEU A 43 3.14 3.27 5.41
CA LEU A 43 3.16 2.50 6.66
C LEU A 43 2.38 1.18 6.53
N SER A 44 1.31 1.13 5.74
CA SER A 44 0.49 -0.07 5.55
C SER A 44 1.08 -1.09 4.59
N SER A 45 2.15 -0.74 3.86
CA SER A 45 2.91 -1.69 3.04
C SER A 45 3.78 -2.64 3.88
N LEU A 46 3.99 -2.33 5.16
CA LEU A 46 4.79 -3.15 6.06
C LEU A 46 4.00 -4.35 6.61
N PRO A 47 4.65 -5.49 6.86
CA PRO A 47 3.96 -6.69 7.31
C PRO A 47 3.36 -6.49 8.72
N GLY A 48 2.08 -6.83 8.86
CA GLY A 48 1.37 -6.74 10.13
C GLY A 48 0.95 -5.31 10.52
N ILE A 49 1.09 -4.34 9.60
CA ILE A 49 0.61 -2.97 9.75
C ILE A 49 -0.48 -2.74 8.68
N GLY A 50 -1.69 -2.40 9.11
CA GLY A 50 -2.77 -1.96 8.22
C GLY A 50 -3.23 -0.56 8.58
N ASP A 51 -4.23 -0.02 7.89
CA ASP A 51 -4.68 1.37 8.03
C ASP A 51 -4.92 1.80 9.48
N LYS A 52 -5.63 0.99 10.27
CA LYS A 52 -5.91 1.29 11.69
C LYS A 52 -4.63 1.40 12.53
N LEU A 53 -3.63 0.58 12.24
CA LEU A 53 -2.34 0.60 12.94
C LEU A 53 -1.47 1.75 12.45
N ALA A 54 -1.44 2.00 11.14
CA ALA A 54 -0.71 3.13 10.54
C ALA A 54 -1.22 4.48 11.08
N VAL A 55 -2.54 4.65 11.25
CA VAL A 55 -3.10 5.84 11.93
C VAL A 55 -2.58 5.97 13.37
N ARG A 56 -2.50 4.86 14.11
CA ARG A 56 -1.99 4.86 15.50
C ARG A 56 -0.49 5.13 15.56
N MET A 57 0.28 4.64 14.59
CA MET A 57 1.70 4.94 14.42
C MET A 57 1.93 6.43 14.18
N LEU A 58 1.19 7.04 13.25
CA LEU A 58 1.28 8.48 13.00
C LEU A 58 0.88 9.30 14.23
N LYS A 59 -0.09 8.86 15.03
CA LYS A 59 -0.44 9.53 16.30
C LYS A 59 0.69 9.50 17.33
N LYS A 60 1.54 8.46 17.34
CA LYS A 60 2.63 8.31 18.31
C LYS A 60 3.94 8.92 17.82
N PHE A 61 4.31 8.67 16.58
CA PHE A 61 5.60 9.06 16.02
C PHE A 61 5.53 10.35 15.20
N GLN A 62 4.34 10.86 14.88
CA GLN A 62 4.06 12.08 14.11
C GLN A 62 4.50 12.02 12.63
N THR A 63 5.61 11.35 12.32
CA THR A 63 6.14 11.20 10.96
C THR A 63 6.38 9.73 10.60
N PRO A 64 6.23 9.35 9.32
CA PRO A 64 6.52 7.98 8.87
C PRO A 64 8.01 7.64 9.06
N GLN A 65 8.93 8.58 8.82
CA GLN A 65 10.37 8.37 9.02
C GLN A 65 10.70 7.98 10.47
N ARG A 66 10.08 8.64 11.46
CA ARG A 66 10.29 8.31 12.87
C ARG A 66 9.68 6.96 13.23
N ALA A 67 8.56 6.58 12.62
CA ALA A 67 7.96 5.26 12.80
C ALA A 67 8.84 4.14 12.22
N LEU A 68 9.49 4.36 11.08
CA LEU A 68 10.40 3.39 10.45
C LEU A 68 11.70 3.22 11.25
N ASN A 69 12.23 4.31 11.82
CA ASN A 69 13.48 4.28 12.58
C ASN A 69 13.31 3.86 14.04
N ALA A 70 12.08 3.67 14.52
CA ALA A 70 11.79 3.35 15.92
C ALA A 70 12.41 2.01 16.36
N SER A 71 12.70 1.90 17.66
CA SER A 71 13.16 0.65 18.26
C SER A 71 12.01 -0.37 18.36
N VAL A 72 12.35 -1.66 18.50
CA VAL A 72 11.36 -2.74 18.68
C VAL A 72 10.49 -2.48 19.92
N ALA A 73 11.07 -1.93 21.00
CA ALA A 73 10.37 -1.60 22.23
C ALA A 73 9.35 -0.46 22.02
N ASP A 74 9.72 0.58 21.28
CA ASP A 74 8.84 1.72 20.99
C ASP A 74 7.67 1.30 20.10
N LEU A 75 7.94 0.43 19.12
CA LEU A 75 6.92 -0.14 18.26
C LEU A 75 5.93 -1.01 19.05
N ALA A 76 6.43 -1.89 19.92
CA ALA A 76 5.60 -2.76 20.76
C ALA A 76 4.73 -1.99 21.76
N ARG A 77 5.07 -0.73 22.06
CA ARG A 77 4.26 0.15 22.93
C ARG A 77 2.99 0.66 22.25
N ILE A 78 2.85 0.48 20.93
CA ILE A 78 1.64 0.87 20.21
C ILE A 78 0.52 -0.14 20.53
N PRO A 79 -0.68 0.33 20.93
CA PRO A 79 -1.77 -0.56 21.26
C PRO A 79 -2.19 -1.40 20.05
N GLY A 80 -2.12 -2.72 20.23
CA GLY A 80 -2.41 -3.69 19.17
C GLY A 80 -1.25 -3.94 18.20
N PHE A 81 -0.03 -3.50 18.52
CA PHE A 81 1.21 -3.88 17.85
C PHE A 81 2.07 -4.69 18.82
N GLY A 82 2.22 -5.99 18.58
CA GLY A 82 2.95 -6.89 19.49
C GLY A 82 4.44 -6.98 19.16
N THR A 83 5.22 -7.51 20.10
CA THR A 83 6.68 -7.74 19.95
C THR A 83 7.02 -8.58 18.73
N ALA A 84 6.32 -9.69 18.51
CA ALA A 84 6.55 -10.57 17.35
C ALA A 84 6.37 -9.88 15.99
N ARG A 85 5.46 -8.90 15.89
CA ARG A 85 5.28 -8.11 14.66
C ARG A 85 6.34 -7.01 14.54
N ALA A 86 6.69 -6.37 15.65
CA ALA A 86 7.76 -5.37 15.68
C ALA A 86 9.10 -5.95 15.26
N GLU A 87 9.44 -7.16 15.72
CA GLU A 87 10.64 -7.87 15.30
C GLU A 87 10.64 -8.18 13.79
N LYS A 88 9.51 -8.63 13.23
CA LYS A 88 9.41 -8.90 11.78
C LYS A 88 9.64 -7.64 10.95
N VAL A 89 9.05 -6.51 11.35
CA VAL A 89 9.25 -5.22 10.68
C VAL A 89 10.72 -4.82 10.76
N ARG A 90 11.33 -4.92 11.94
CA ARG A 90 12.73 -4.55 12.13
C ARG A 90 13.68 -5.43 11.32
N LYS A 91 13.43 -6.74 11.26
CA LYS A 91 14.17 -7.68 10.40
C LYS A 91 14.16 -7.29 8.93
N ILE A 92 13.06 -6.74 8.42
CA ILE A 92 12.98 -6.32 7.01
C ILE A 92 13.68 -4.98 6.78
N LEU A 93 13.56 -4.05 7.73
CA LEU A 93 14.19 -2.73 7.62
C LEU A 93 15.71 -2.76 7.79
N ASP A 94 16.22 -3.66 8.63
CA ASP A 94 17.66 -3.79 8.91
C ASP A 94 18.38 -4.76 7.96
N ASN A 95 17.67 -5.62 7.23
CA ASN A 95 18.31 -6.62 6.37
C ASN A 95 18.79 -5.97 5.07
N PRO A 96 20.11 -5.97 4.80
CA PRO A 96 20.63 -5.45 3.54
C PRO A 96 20.13 -6.31 2.37
N HIS A 97 19.77 -5.64 1.27
CA HIS A 97 19.38 -6.32 0.06
C HIS A 97 20.57 -7.13 -0.49
N ASN A 98 20.54 -8.46 -0.35
CA ASN A 98 21.51 -9.34 -0.98
C ASN A 98 21.04 -9.61 -2.41
N GLU A 99 21.65 -8.95 -3.40
CA GLU A 99 21.35 -9.12 -4.83
C GLU A 99 21.76 -10.49 -5.40
N ARG A 100 22.12 -11.48 -4.58
CA ARG A 100 22.20 -12.86 -5.04
C ARG A 100 20.80 -13.46 -5.13
N ILE A 101 20.05 -12.98 -6.10
CA ILE A 101 18.97 -13.77 -6.69
C ILE A 101 19.70 -14.91 -7.40
N GLU A 102 19.84 -16.05 -6.75
CA GLU A 102 20.19 -17.29 -7.46
C GLU A 102 19.03 -17.58 -8.40
N LEU A 103 19.11 -17.02 -9.61
CA LEU A 103 18.18 -17.30 -10.68
C LEU A 103 18.20 -18.82 -10.88
N THR A 104 17.13 -19.49 -10.46
CA THR A 104 16.98 -20.95 -10.62
C THR A 104 16.91 -21.36 -12.08
N GLN A 105 16.84 -20.39 -12.99
CA GLN A 105 16.84 -20.56 -14.43
C GLN A 105 17.81 -19.52 -15.03
N ARG A 106 18.82 -20.00 -15.74
CA ARG A 106 19.72 -19.18 -16.55
C ARG A 106 19.23 -19.22 -17.99
N THR A 107 19.20 -18.07 -18.66
CA THR A 107 18.98 -18.01 -20.11
C THR A 107 20.29 -18.26 -20.82
N LEU A 108 20.26 -18.87 -22.00
CA LEU A 108 21.45 -19.26 -22.79
C LEU A 108 22.33 -18.06 -23.19
N LEU A 109 21.81 -16.84 -23.07
CA LEU A 109 22.49 -15.56 -23.38
C LEU A 109 23.20 -14.95 -22.16
N ASP A 110 23.01 -15.48 -20.95
CA ASP A 110 23.56 -14.88 -19.71
C ASP A 110 25.02 -15.26 -19.45
N ASP A 111 25.55 -16.29 -20.11
CA ASP A 111 26.93 -16.78 -19.90
C ASP A 111 27.98 -15.79 -20.43
N ASP A 112 27.65 -14.98 -21.44
CA ASP A 112 28.61 -14.07 -22.09
C ASP A 112 28.99 -12.86 -21.21
N LEU A 113 28.11 -12.38 -20.31
CA LEU A 113 28.39 -11.25 -19.42
C LEU A 113 29.29 -11.61 -18.23
N SER A 114 29.42 -12.89 -17.89
CA SER A 114 30.26 -13.33 -16.78
C SER A 114 31.77 -13.26 -17.08
N SER A 115 32.12 -13.17 -18.36
CA SER A 115 33.51 -13.17 -18.85
C SER A 115 34.19 -11.79 -18.76
N LEU A 116 33.44 -10.69 -18.61
CA LEU A 116 33.98 -9.33 -18.59
C LEU A 116 34.28 -8.78 -17.18
N ASN A 117 33.74 -9.40 -16.13
CA ASN A 117 33.90 -8.90 -14.75
C ASN A 117 35.09 -9.52 -14.00
N ASN A 118 35.89 -10.38 -14.65
CA ASN A 118 37.03 -11.06 -14.04
C ASN A 118 38.40 -10.46 -14.41
N THR A 119 38.45 -9.33 -15.13
CA THR A 119 39.70 -8.67 -15.55
C THR A 119 40.08 -7.41 -14.76
N GLU A 120 39.34 -7.06 -13.71
CA GLU A 120 39.66 -5.91 -12.84
C GLU A 120 39.92 -6.31 -11.37
N LYS A 121 40.79 -7.30 -11.18
CA LYS A 121 41.43 -7.56 -9.87
C LYS A 121 42.94 -7.58 -9.98
#